data_AF-A0A9P7Y4P4-F1
#
_entry.id   AF-A0A9P7Y4P4-F1
#
_cell.length_a   1.000
_cell.length_b   1.000
_cell.length_c   1.000
_cell.angle_alpha   90.00
_cell.angle_beta   90.00
_cell.angle_gamma   90.00
#
_symmetry.space_group_name_H-M   'P 1'
#
loop_
_entity.id
_entity.type
_entity.pdbx_description
1 polymer ?
#
loop_
_entity_poly.entity_id
_entity_poly.type
_entity_poly.pdbx_seq_one_letter_code
_entity_poly.pdbx_strand_id
1 'polypeptide(L)'
;MIEQKSQRLMAACTDGNLELVNRIASKFDSIQELCETEPSSGYTPLMMAARHGHLEVVEALIQLGHDRAETSRDHNNNNILMIAAEHGHLAIFEVYATKFPRVVEMSNKKGWTALTTAARFGAIGMVEILLHLGADINHRDEEGSTPLHHAAAYGHIQTITLLIEKGSSSTIKNNGGWTAQDFAFSDKVSAHMEECWRATGRSMTSSPSSFSSLYSNGSAQQDSLSGSPPSTVGKSGANTPMPLALSGRKESWTNLAHGPLSPILASISGATSPRLAPSNAWSEFKRVIVKQ
;
A
#
# COMPACT_ATOMS: atom_id res chain seq x y z
N MET A 1 33.19 8.73 16.55
CA MET A 1 33.30 7.25 16.64
C MET A 1 31.93 6.58 16.60
N ILE A 2 30.92 7.13 17.29
CA ILE A 2 29.53 6.61 17.30
C ILE A 2 28.88 6.74 15.90
N GLU A 3 28.93 7.92 15.28
CA GLU A 3 28.47 8.16 13.89
C GLU A 3 28.99 7.11 12.89
N GLN A 4 30.30 6.86 12.89
CA GLN A 4 30.90 5.88 11.98
C GLN A 4 30.45 4.42 12.27
N LYS A 5 30.09 4.12 13.52
CA LYS A 5 29.58 2.79 13.92
C LYS A 5 28.11 2.63 13.54
N SER A 6 27.31 3.67 13.73
CA SER A 6 25.92 3.76 13.27
C SER A 6 25.84 3.58 11.75
N GLN A 7 26.67 4.30 10.98
CA GLN A 7 26.76 4.15 9.53
C GLN A 7 27.14 2.73 9.09
N ARG A 8 28.04 2.07 9.84
CA ARG A 8 28.41 0.67 9.56
C ARG A 8 27.29 -0.31 9.87
N LEU A 9 26.53 -0.08 10.94
CA LEU A 9 25.34 -0.87 11.25
C LEU A 9 24.27 -0.68 10.17
N MET A 10 24.03 0.57 9.75
CA MET A 10 23.13 0.90 8.65
C MET A 10 23.52 0.17 7.37
N ALA A 11 24.78 0.23 6.95
CA ALA A 11 25.28 -0.48 5.77
C ALA A 11 25.08 -2.02 5.89
N ALA A 12 25.38 -2.59 7.06
CA ALA A 12 25.16 -4.02 7.30
C ALA A 12 23.68 -4.40 7.17
N CYS A 13 22.76 -3.54 7.62
CA CYS A 13 21.33 -3.73 7.50
C CYS A 13 20.83 -3.55 6.06
N THR A 14 21.41 -2.63 5.29
CA THR A 14 21.14 -2.47 3.85
C THR A 14 21.55 -3.72 3.07
N ASP A 15 22.73 -4.26 3.38
CA ASP A 15 23.32 -5.39 2.66
C ASP A 15 22.78 -6.76 3.12
N GLY A 16 22.02 -6.79 4.22
CA GLY A 16 21.51 -8.04 4.81
C GLY A 16 22.58 -8.87 5.53
N ASN A 17 23.69 -8.25 5.93
CA ASN A 17 24.82 -8.96 6.53
C ASN A 17 24.58 -9.24 8.02
N LEU A 18 23.87 -10.34 8.30
CA LEU A 18 23.54 -10.79 9.65
C LEU A 18 24.78 -10.99 10.54
N GLU A 19 25.86 -11.57 10.01
CA GLU A 19 27.09 -11.78 10.77
C GLU A 19 27.70 -10.45 11.24
N LEU A 20 27.71 -9.44 10.38
CA LEU A 20 28.23 -8.13 10.71
C LEU A 20 27.32 -7.43 11.73
N VAL A 21 26.00 -7.56 11.60
CA VAL A 21 25.03 -7.04 12.58
C VAL A 21 25.29 -7.68 13.95
N ASN A 22 25.43 -9.01 14.03
CA ASN A 22 25.69 -9.72 15.28
C ASN A 22 27.06 -9.38 15.87
N ARG A 23 28.10 -9.23 15.03
CA ARG A 23 29.44 -8.82 15.46
C ARG A 23 29.49 -7.38 15.97
N ILE A 24 28.68 -6.49 15.38
CA ILE A 24 28.52 -5.13 15.89
C ILE A 24 27.80 -5.23 17.24
N ALA A 25 26.64 -5.89 17.30
CA ALA A 25 25.84 -6.04 18.51
C ALA A 25 26.63 -6.63 19.69
N SER A 26 27.46 -7.66 19.46
CA SER A 26 28.25 -8.30 20.52
C SER A 26 29.30 -7.41 21.18
N LYS A 27 29.55 -6.21 20.64
CA LYS A 27 30.54 -5.25 21.15
C LYS A 27 29.93 -4.13 21.98
N PHE A 28 28.60 -4.10 22.13
CA PHE A 28 27.89 -3.05 22.86
C PHE A 28 26.91 -3.67 23.83
N ASP A 29 26.73 -3.00 24.97
CA ASP A 29 25.77 -3.41 25.98
C ASP A 29 24.32 -3.15 25.52
N SER A 30 24.11 -2.18 24.62
CA SER A 30 22.83 -1.89 23.99
C SER A 30 23.01 -1.40 22.56
N ILE A 31 22.25 -1.97 21.61
CA ILE A 31 22.28 -1.53 20.21
C ILE A 31 21.64 -0.15 20.02
N GLN A 32 20.87 0.33 21.00
CA GLN A 32 20.12 1.57 20.93
C GLN A 32 21.01 2.80 20.71
N GLU A 33 22.23 2.79 21.25
CA GLU A 33 23.22 3.86 21.07
C GLU A 33 23.73 3.98 19.63
N LEU A 34 23.49 2.97 18.79
CA LEU A 34 23.92 2.92 17.39
C LEU A 34 22.78 3.12 16.39
N CYS A 35 21.56 3.31 16.88
CA CYS A 35 20.35 3.37 16.05
C CYS A 35 20.03 4.81 15.67
N GLU A 36 21.03 5.52 15.13
CA GLU A 36 20.78 6.82 14.54
C GLU A 36 20.03 6.64 13.23
N THR A 37 19.14 7.59 12.92
CA THR A 37 18.37 7.58 11.70
C THR A 37 19.21 8.10 10.54
N GLU A 38 19.03 7.52 9.37
CA GLU A 38 19.67 8.00 8.14
C GLU A 38 19.26 9.47 7.87
N PRO A 39 20.20 10.41 7.68
CA PRO A 39 19.90 11.84 7.68
C PRO A 39 18.94 12.33 6.58
N SER A 40 18.84 11.63 5.44
CA SER A 40 17.96 12.07 4.34
C SER A 40 16.52 11.58 4.49
N SER A 41 16.32 10.32 4.86
CA SER A 41 15.00 9.67 4.93
C SER A 41 14.45 9.52 6.35
N GLY A 42 15.31 9.54 7.37
CA GLY A 42 14.95 9.24 8.75
C GLY A 42 14.87 7.74 9.05
N TYR A 43 15.35 6.87 8.15
CA TYR A 43 15.29 5.42 8.37
C TYR A 43 16.21 4.96 9.48
N THR A 44 15.65 4.16 10.40
CA THR A 44 16.43 3.38 11.39
C THR A 44 17.08 2.16 10.72
N PRO A 45 18.09 1.52 11.34
CA PRO A 45 18.67 0.29 10.82
C PRO A 45 17.63 -0.81 10.56
N LEU A 46 16.65 -0.92 11.46
CA LEU A 46 15.52 -1.84 11.34
C LEU A 46 14.67 -1.55 10.10
N MET A 47 14.37 -0.28 9.82
CA MET A 47 13.62 0.14 8.63
C MET A 47 14.40 -0.11 7.34
N MET A 48 15.73 0.05 7.38
CA MET A 48 16.58 -0.25 6.24
C MET A 48 16.57 -1.74 5.90
N ALA A 49 16.72 -2.60 6.91
CA ALA A 49 16.59 -4.05 6.73
C ALA A 49 15.22 -4.44 6.18
N ALA A 50 14.14 -3.82 6.68
CA ALA A 50 12.79 -4.05 6.18
C ALA A 50 12.59 -3.59 4.74
N ARG A 51 13.11 -2.42 4.37
CA ARG A 51 13.07 -1.87 3.01
C ARG A 51 13.70 -2.82 1.98
N HIS A 52 14.81 -3.45 2.38
CA HIS A 52 15.57 -4.34 1.52
C HIS A 52 15.18 -5.83 1.64
N GLY A 53 14.24 -6.18 2.51
CA GLY A 53 13.69 -7.54 2.58
C GLY A 53 14.50 -8.54 3.43
N HIS A 54 15.39 -8.05 4.30
CA HIS A 54 16.29 -8.89 5.09
C HIS A 54 15.63 -9.36 6.39
N LEU A 55 14.76 -10.37 6.29
CA LEU A 55 14.00 -10.92 7.42
C LEU A 55 14.89 -11.32 8.61
N GLU A 56 15.96 -12.07 8.37
CA GLU A 56 16.85 -12.55 9.42
C GLU A 56 17.50 -11.39 10.20
N VAL A 57 17.87 -10.32 9.49
CA VAL A 57 18.40 -9.10 10.10
C VAL A 57 17.32 -8.38 10.91
N VAL A 58 16.10 -8.28 10.40
CA VAL A 58 14.97 -7.70 11.13
C VAL A 58 14.72 -8.47 12.44
N GLU A 59 14.66 -9.80 12.38
CA GLU A 59 14.45 -10.64 13.57
C GLU A 59 15.59 -10.51 14.58
N ALA A 60 16.84 -10.51 14.12
CA ALA A 60 18.00 -10.29 14.98
C ALA A 60 17.94 -8.92 15.66
N LEU A 61 17.63 -7.85 14.93
CA LEU A 61 17.51 -6.51 15.50
C LEU A 61 16.38 -6.41 16.53
N ILE A 62 15.25 -7.10 16.31
CA ILE A 62 14.15 -7.19 17.29
C ILE A 62 14.59 -7.93 18.55
N GLN A 63 15.29 -9.07 18.41
CA GLN A 63 15.79 -9.87 19.55
C GLN A 63 16.82 -9.13 20.40
N LEU A 64 17.62 -8.26 19.77
CA LEU A 64 18.65 -7.46 20.44
C LEU A 64 18.12 -6.27 21.26
N GLY A 65 16.81 -6.21 21.55
CA GLY A 65 16.24 -5.21 22.45
C GLY A 65 15.97 -3.85 21.78
N HIS A 66 15.55 -3.87 20.51
CA HIS A 66 14.90 -2.70 19.90
C HIS A 66 13.50 -2.49 20.50
N ASP A 67 13.43 -2.06 21.76
CA ASP A 67 12.18 -1.65 22.41
C ASP A 67 11.51 -0.46 21.69
N ARG A 68 12.23 0.22 20.77
CA ARG A 68 11.68 1.27 19.90
C ARG A 68 11.04 0.76 18.61
N ALA A 69 11.08 -0.54 18.32
CA ALA A 69 10.46 -1.13 17.13
C ALA A 69 9.03 -0.57 16.89
N GLU A 70 8.18 -0.58 17.90
CA GLU A 70 6.80 -0.05 17.79
C GLU A 70 6.71 1.47 17.51
N THR A 71 7.75 2.22 17.86
CA THR A 71 7.75 3.70 17.83
C THR A 71 8.59 4.30 16.71
N SER A 72 9.43 3.48 16.06
CA SER A 72 10.33 3.90 14.98
C SER A 72 9.53 4.48 13.82
N ARG A 73 9.92 5.70 13.41
CA ARG A 73 9.27 6.48 12.37
C ARG A 73 10.33 7.15 11.49
N ASP A 74 10.10 7.14 10.18
CA ASP A 74 10.89 7.91 9.23
C ASP A 74 10.49 9.41 9.25
N HIS A 75 11.09 10.24 8.40
CA HIS A 75 10.73 11.66 8.31
C HIS A 75 9.29 11.93 7.86
N ASN A 76 8.62 10.95 7.23
CA ASN A 76 7.22 11.01 6.83
C ASN A 76 6.27 10.40 7.88
N ASN A 77 6.79 10.01 9.05
CA ASN A 77 6.09 9.21 10.05
C ASN A 77 5.64 7.82 9.56
N ASN A 78 6.26 7.27 8.52
CA ASN A 78 6.03 5.89 8.13
C ASN A 78 6.58 4.94 9.17
N ASN A 79 5.80 3.91 9.48
CA ASN A 79 6.26 2.78 10.29
C ASN A 79 6.84 1.67 9.39
N ILE A 80 7.43 0.64 10.00
CA ILE A 80 8.03 -0.48 9.26
C ILE A 80 7.02 -1.28 8.42
N LEU A 81 5.76 -1.39 8.85
CA LEU A 81 4.73 -2.12 8.12
C LEU A 81 4.41 -1.42 6.80
N MET A 82 4.38 -0.09 6.81
CA MET A 82 4.21 0.71 5.60
C MET A 82 5.39 0.52 4.64
N ILE A 83 6.62 0.54 5.16
CA ILE A 83 7.83 0.32 4.35
C ILE A 83 7.84 -1.10 3.75
N ALA A 84 7.52 -2.11 4.56
CA ALA A 84 7.42 -3.50 4.10
C ALA A 84 6.30 -3.67 3.07
N ALA A 85 5.18 -2.95 3.22
CA ALA A 85 4.07 -2.98 2.27
C ALA A 85 4.40 -2.30 0.94
N GLU A 86 5.09 -1.16 0.98
CA GLU A 86 5.57 -0.46 -0.22
C GLU A 86 6.54 -1.31 -1.04
N HIS A 87 7.39 -2.10 -0.38
CA HIS A 87 8.39 -2.94 -1.04
C HIS A 87 7.99 -4.42 -1.21
N GLY A 88 6.79 -4.82 -0.77
CA GLY A 88 6.25 -6.17 -0.98
C GLY A 88 6.84 -7.28 -0.10
N HIS A 89 7.47 -6.94 1.03
CA HIS A 89 8.15 -7.90 1.92
C HIS A 89 7.18 -8.57 2.90
N LEU A 90 6.38 -9.53 2.41
CA LEU A 90 5.30 -10.20 3.16
C LEU A 90 5.79 -10.87 4.45
N ALA A 91 6.93 -11.58 4.42
CA ALA A 91 7.40 -12.31 5.60
C ALA A 91 7.78 -11.38 6.76
N ILE A 92 8.42 -10.24 6.45
CA ILE A 92 8.73 -9.19 7.42
C ILE A 92 7.44 -8.60 7.97
N PHE A 93 6.49 -8.31 7.07
CA PHE A 93 5.21 -7.76 7.42
C PHE A 93 4.45 -8.65 8.41
N GLU A 94 4.37 -9.96 8.13
CA GLU A 94 3.66 -10.94 8.96
C GLU A 94 4.28 -11.06 10.36
N VAL A 95 5.60 -11.27 10.43
CA VAL A 95 6.32 -11.39 11.71
C VAL A 95 6.15 -10.13 12.55
N TYR A 96 6.25 -8.96 11.91
CA TYR A 96 6.20 -7.69 12.61
C TYR A 96 4.78 -7.33 13.08
N ALA A 97 3.79 -7.48 12.21
CA ALA A 97 2.39 -7.17 12.54
C ALA A 97 1.86 -8.07 13.67
N THR A 98 2.29 -9.35 13.69
CA THR A 98 1.93 -10.30 14.74
C THR A 98 2.60 -9.98 16.08
N LYS A 99 3.87 -9.59 16.06
CA LYS A 99 4.61 -9.22 17.30
C LYS A 99 4.15 -7.88 17.87
N PHE A 100 3.75 -6.95 17.01
CA PHE A 100 3.44 -5.57 17.39
C PHE A 100 2.09 -5.09 16.85
N PRO A 101 0.94 -5.60 17.38
CA PRO A 101 -0.39 -5.27 16.84
C PRO A 101 -0.73 -3.77 16.89
N ARG A 102 -0.18 -3.02 17.85
CA ARG A 102 -0.41 -1.57 17.99
C ARG A 102 0.06 -0.76 16.77
N VAL A 103 1.00 -1.29 15.99
CA VAL A 103 1.58 -0.59 14.82
C VAL A 103 0.61 -0.58 13.63
N VAL A 104 -0.34 -1.51 13.58
CA VAL A 104 -1.30 -1.69 12.47
C VAL A 104 -2.14 -0.43 12.22
N GLU A 105 -2.62 0.21 13.29
CA GLU A 105 -3.50 1.39 13.25
C GLU A 105 -2.75 2.73 13.17
N MET A 106 -1.43 2.72 13.24
CA MET A 106 -0.68 3.97 13.19
C MET A 106 -0.70 4.57 11.78
N SER A 107 -0.94 5.88 11.70
CA SER A 107 -0.93 6.62 10.45
C SER A 107 0.33 7.49 10.28
N ASN A 108 0.76 7.69 9.04
CA ASN A 108 1.84 8.59 8.69
C ASN A 108 1.37 10.06 8.57
N LYS A 109 2.25 10.97 8.12
CA LYS A 109 1.94 12.41 7.93
C LYS A 109 0.88 12.72 6.87
N LYS A 110 0.43 11.75 6.09
CA LYS A 110 -0.69 11.89 5.13
C LYS A 110 -1.95 11.22 5.65
N GLY A 111 -1.93 10.69 6.88
CA GLY A 111 -3.01 9.88 7.42
C GLY A 111 -3.06 8.45 6.84
N TRP A 112 -2.04 7.98 6.11
CA TRP A 112 -2.05 6.61 5.58
C TRP A 112 -1.70 5.61 6.66
N THR A 113 -2.45 4.52 6.76
CA THR A 113 -2.14 3.34 7.59
C THR A 113 -1.41 2.28 6.76
N ALA A 114 -0.92 1.23 7.41
CA ALA A 114 -0.35 0.08 6.70
C ALA A 114 -1.34 -0.54 5.71
N LEU A 115 -2.64 -0.52 6.03
CA LEU A 115 -3.71 -0.99 5.14
C LEU A 115 -3.86 -0.10 3.91
N THR A 116 -3.83 1.23 4.07
CA THR A 116 -3.85 2.15 2.93
C THR A 116 -2.65 1.92 2.00
N THR A 117 -1.45 1.75 2.57
CA THR A 117 -0.24 1.46 1.79
C THR A 117 -0.35 0.12 1.06
N ALA A 118 -0.72 -0.96 1.75
CA ALA A 118 -0.90 -2.27 1.12
C ALA A 118 -1.97 -2.26 0.01
N ALA A 119 -3.05 -1.49 0.20
CA ALA A 119 -4.09 -1.31 -0.81
C ALA A 119 -3.60 -0.57 -2.05
N ARG A 120 -2.82 0.50 -1.86
CA ARG A 120 -2.20 1.30 -2.93
C ARG A 120 -1.23 0.51 -3.80
N PHE A 121 -0.50 -0.46 -3.21
CA PHE A 121 0.47 -1.29 -3.94
C PHE A 121 -0.07 -2.67 -4.35
N GLY A 122 -1.35 -2.95 -4.06
CA GLY A 122 -1.97 -4.23 -4.44
C GLY A 122 -1.46 -5.44 -3.67
N ALA A 123 -0.91 -5.25 -2.48
CA ALA A 123 -0.30 -6.30 -1.67
C ALA A 123 -1.36 -7.14 -0.92
N ILE A 124 -2.06 -8.01 -1.66
CA ILE A 124 -3.24 -8.77 -1.17
C ILE A 124 -2.94 -9.54 0.13
N GLY A 125 -1.83 -10.27 0.20
CA GLY A 125 -1.49 -11.05 1.41
C GLY A 125 -1.33 -10.17 2.66
N MET A 126 -0.83 -8.93 2.50
CA MET A 126 -0.72 -7.99 3.62
C MET A 126 -2.07 -7.39 3.98
N VAL A 127 -2.93 -7.12 2.99
CA VAL A 127 -4.32 -6.69 3.23
C VAL A 127 -5.08 -7.76 4.01
N GLU A 128 -4.93 -9.04 3.67
CA GLU A 128 -5.55 -10.14 4.43
C GLU A 128 -5.09 -10.18 5.88
N ILE A 129 -3.77 -10.08 6.12
CA ILE A 129 -3.19 -10.05 7.46
C ILE A 129 -3.73 -8.87 8.26
N LEU A 130 -3.72 -7.66 7.68
CA LEU A 130 -4.18 -6.44 8.34
C LEU A 130 -5.65 -6.52 8.74
N LEU A 131 -6.52 -6.95 7.82
CA LEU A 131 -7.94 -7.10 8.11
C LEU A 131 -8.20 -8.18 9.17
N HIS A 132 -7.38 -9.24 9.21
CA HIS A 132 -7.46 -10.25 10.26
C HIS A 132 -7.04 -9.70 11.64
N LEU A 133 -6.04 -8.80 11.67
CA LEU A 133 -5.60 -8.11 12.88
C LEU A 133 -6.53 -6.97 13.32
N GLY A 134 -7.66 -6.78 12.63
CA GLY A 134 -8.66 -5.79 12.99
C GLY A 134 -8.42 -4.39 12.43
N ALA A 135 -7.63 -4.27 11.37
CA ALA A 135 -7.38 -2.98 10.72
C ALA A 135 -8.70 -2.30 10.28
N ASP A 136 -8.86 -1.00 10.52
CA ASP A 136 -10.03 -0.26 10.03
C ASP A 136 -10.06 -0.19 8.50
N ILE A 137 -10.92 -1.02 7.90
CA ILE A 137 -11.14 -1.13 6.46
C ILE A 137 -11.64 0.16 5.79
N ASN A 138 -12.20 1.07 6.57
CA ASN A 138 -12.76 2.34 6.12
C ASN A 138 -11.99 3.56 6.65
N HIS A 139 -10.78 3.36 7.20
CA HIS A 139 -9.94 4.44 7.68
C HIS A 139 -9.78 5.53 6.61
N ARG A 140 -9.84 6.79 7.03
CA ARG A 140 -9.77 7.94 6.12
C ARG A 140 -8.46 8.66 6.31
N ASP A 141 -7.74 8.85 5.22
CA ASP A 141 -6.53 9.67 5.19
C ASP A 141 -6.85 11.17 5.25
N GLU A 142 -5.82 12.03 5.18
CA GLU A 142 -6.01 13.49 5.24
C GLU A 142 -6.85 14.05 4.08
N GLU A 143 -6.91 13.34 2.95
CA GLU A 143 -7.76 13.67 1.80
C GLU A 143 -9.18 13.10 1.95
N GLY A 144 -9.47 12.41 3.06
CA GLY A 144 -10.72 11.72 3.30
C GLY A 144 -10.86 10.41 2.51
N SER A 145 -9.80 9.97 1.83
CA SER A 145 -9.77 8.78 0.98
C SER A 145 -9.56 7.52 1.82
N THR A 146 -10.20 6.42 1.40
CA THR A 146 -10.13 5.12 2.09
C THR A 146 -9.15 4.17 1.38
N PRO A 147 -8.73 3.04 1.99
CA PRO A 147 -7.94 2.02 1.30
C PRO A 147 -8.55 1.59 -0.05
N LEU A 148 -9.88 1.54 -0.15
CA LEU A 148 -10.57 1.21 -1.40
C LEU A 148 -10.40 2.28 -2.49
N HIS A 149 -10.35 3.58 -2.13
CA HIS A 149 -10.05 4.65 -3.10
C HIS A 149 -8.67 4.43 -3.72
N HIS A 150 -7.67 4.13 -2.89
CA HIS A 150 -6.31 3.86 -3.35
C HIS A 150 -6.24 2.58 -4.19
N ALA A 151 -6.87 1.48 -3.78
CA ALA A 151 -6.90 0.27 -4.59
C ALA A 151 -7.56 0.48 -5.98
N ALA A 152 -8.63 1.29 -6.02
CA ALA A 152 -9.33 1.65 -7.26
C ALA A 152 -8.48 2.55 -8.17
N ALA A 153 -7.83 3.58 -7.61
CA ALA A 153 -6.96 4.52 -8.32
C ALA A 153 -5.77 3.87 -9.01
N TYR A 154 -5.25 2.78 -8.44
CA TYR A 154 -4.12 2.02 -9.00
C TYR A 154 -4.56 0.72 -9.69
N GLY A 155 -5.87 0.45 -9.76
CA GLY A 155 -6.45 -0.65 -10.54
C GLY A 155 -6.19 -2.05 -9.99
N HIS A 156 -6.00 -2.20 -8.68
CA HIS A 156 -5.69 -3.47 -8.05
C HIS A 156 -6.94 -4.34 -7.83
N ILE A 157 -7.41 -4.97 -8.91
CA ILE A 157 -8.66 -5.76 -8.96
C ILE A 157 -8.80 -6.76 -7.81
N GLN A 158 -7.77 -7.57 -7.53
CA GLN A 158 -7.85 -8.58 -6.47
C GLN A 158 -7.96 -7.96 -5.07
N THR A 159 -7.24 -6.87 -4.82
CA THR A 159 -7.32 -6.12 -3.56
C THR A 159 -8.68 -5.44 -3.40
N ILE A 160 -9.23 -4.89 -4.49
CA ILE A 160 -10.59 -4.33 -4.53
C ILE A 160 -11.61 -5.40 -4.16
N THR A 161 -11.57 -6.57 -4.79
CA THR A 161 -12.46 -7.70 -4.48
C THR A 161 -12.42 -8.03 -2.99
N LEU A 162 -11.21 -8.22 -2.46
CA LEU A 162 -11.01 -8.58 -1.06
C LEU A 162 -11.57 -7.50 -0.11
N LEU A 163 -11.29 -6.22 -0.37
CA LEU A 163 -11.80 -5.13 0.46
C LEU A 163 -13.33 -5.06 0.42
N ILE A 164 -13.95 -5.25 -0.75
CA ILE A 164 -15.41 -5.26 -0.90
C ILE A 164 -16.03 -6.45 -0.15
N GLU A 165 -15.48 -7.65 -0.33
CA GLU A 165 -15.93 -8.87 0.36
C GLU A 165 -15.83 -8.76 1.88
N LYS A 166 -14.75 -8.14 2.38
CA LYS A 166 -14.54 -7.88 3.82
C LYS A 166 -15.35 -6.70 4.34
N GLY A 167 -16.09 -6.04 3.47
CA GLY A 167 -17.13 -5.10 3.84
C GLY A 167 -16.74 -3.64 3.83
N SER A 168 -15.76 -3.26 3.02
CA SER A 168 -15.45 -1.86 2.72
C SER A 168 -16.68 -1.14 2.17
N SER A 169 -16.86 0.12 2.59
CA SER A 169 -17.99 0.94 2.16
C SER A 169 -17.75 1.58 0.80
N SER A 170 -18.69 1.39 -0.12
CA SER A 170 -18.68 1.98 -1.46
C SER A 170 -19.13 3.44 -1.51
N THR A 171 -19.81 3.90 -0.46
CA THR A 171 -20.47 5.22 -0.45
C THR A 171 -19.64 6.32 0.21
N ILE A 172 -18.50 5.97 0.81
CA ILE A 172 -17.61 6.97 1.42
C ILE A 172 -17.07 7.87 0.32
N LYS A 173 -17.23 9.18 0.53
CA LYS A 173 -16.68 10.22 -0.32
C LYS A 173 -15.43 10.79 0.34
N ASN A 174 -14.40 11.05 -0.46
CA ASN A 174 -13.25 11.82 -0.03
C ASN A 174 -13.60 13.32 0.11
N ASN A 175 -12.63 14.15 0.48
CA ASN A 175 -12.83 15.60 0.67
C ASN A 175 -13.22 16.33 -0.63
N GLY A 176 -12.95 15.73 -1.79
CA GLY A 176 -13.39 16.20 -3.10
C GLY A 176 -14.82 15.78 -3.48
N GLY A 177 -15.51 15.00 -2.64
CA GLY A 177 -16.86 14.50 -2.90
C GLY A 177 -16.93 13.26 -3.79
N TRP A 178 -15.78 12.66 -4.10
CA TRP A 178 -15.64 11.50 -4.99
C TRP A 178 -15.60 10.20 -4.18
N THR A 179 -16.24 9.16 -4.71
CA THR A 179 -16.22 7.80 -4.18
C THR A 179 -15.05 6.99 -4.74
N ALA A 180 -14.79 5.80 -4.18
CA ALA A 180 -13.77 4.92 -4.72
C ALA A 180 -14.04 4.51 -6.18
N GLN A 181 -15.30 4.42 -6.60
CA GLN A 181 -15.66 4.10 -7.98
C GLN A 181 -15.26 5.24 -8.94
N ASP A 182 -15.40 6.49 -8.52
CA ASP A 182 -15.00 7.66 -9.30
C ASP A 182 -13.47 7.71 -9.53
N PHE A 183 -12.72 7.02 -8.68
CA PHE A 183 -11.27 6.85 -8.80
C PHE A 183 -10.86 5.59 -9.58
N ALA A 184 -11.78 4.82 -10.17
CA ALA A 184 -11.40 3.60 -10.88
C ALA A 184 -10.36 3.88 -11.99
N PHE A 185 -9.21 3.19 -11.94
CA PHE A 185 -8.11 3.35 -12.89
C PHE A 185 -8.52 3.15 -14.36
N SER A 186 -9.55 2.33 -14.60
CA SER A 186 -10.09 2.05 -15.94
C SER A 186 -11.55 1.61 -15.88
N ASP A 187 -12.25 1.65 -17.01
CA ASP A 187 -13.62 1.14 -17.15
C ASP A 187 -13.75 -0.33 -16.70
N LYS A 188 -12.71 -1.14 -16.93
CA LYS A 188 -12.66 -2.54 -16.48
C LYS A 188 -12.70 -2.64 -14.95
N VAL A 189 -11.96 -1.76 -14.26
CA VAL A 189 -11.93 -1.73 -12.79
C VAL A 189 -13.29 -1.27 -12.26
N SER A 190 -13.88 -0.25 -12.86
CA SER A 190 -15.22 0.24 -12.50
C SER A 190 -16.28 -0.86 -12.66
N ALA A 191 -16.29 -1.55 -13.80
CA ALA A 191 -17.21 -2.66 -14.06
C ALA A 191 -17.03 -3.82 -13.05
N HIS A 192 -15.78 -4.15 -12.71
CA HIS A 192 -15.47 -5.19 -11.73
C HIS A 192 -15.95 -4.82 -10.32
N MET A 193 -15.78 -3.56 -9.91
CA MET A 193 -16.27 -3.06 -8.64
C MET A 193 -17.80 -3.18 -8.56
N GLU A 194 -18.51 -2.78 -9.62
CA GLU A 194 -19.96 -2.96 -9.74
C GLU A 194 -20.40 -4.42 -9.60
N GLU A 195 -19.69 -5.33 -10.27
CA GLU A 195 -19.94 -6.76 -10.18
C GLU A 195 -19.77 -7.28 -8.74
N CYS A 196 -18.69 -6.89 -8.07
CA CYS A 196 -18.42 -7.27 -6.68
C CYS A 196 -19.49 -6.74 -5.71
N TRP A 197 -19.95 -5.49 -5.89
CA TRP A 197 -21.02 -4.94 -5.06
C TRP A 197 -22.38 -5.58 -5.30
N ARG A 198 -22.71 -5.90 -6.56
CA ARG A 198 -23.91 -6.69 -6.89
C ARG A 198 -23.85 -8.07 -6.24
N ALA A 199 -22.69 -8.74 -6.30
CA ALA A 199 -22.50 -10.07 -5.73
C ALA A 199 -22.61 -10.09 -4.19
N THR A 200 -22.15 -9.02 -3.51
CA THR A 200 -22.23 -8.91 -2.05
C THR A 200 -23.60 -8.45 -1.52
N GLY A 201 -24.56 -8.16 -2.40
CA GLY A 201 -25.90 -7.68 -2.01
C GLY A 201 -25.90 -6.26 -1.42
N ARG A 202 -24.75 -5.58 -1.43
CA ARG A 202 -24.58 -4.21 -0.96
C ARG A 202 -24.84 -3.28 -2.14
N SER A 203 -26.12 -3.06 -2.43
CA SER A 203 -26.55 -2.19 -3.52
C SER A 203 -25.85 -0.82 -3.45
N MET A 204 -25.33 -0.34 -4.58
CA MET A 204 -25.18 1.10 -4.79
C MET A 204 -26.57 1.70 -4.66
N THR A 205 -26.89 2.32 -3.53
CA THR A 205 -28.09 3.16 -3.44
C THR A 205 -27.71 4.56 -3.89
N SER A 206 -27.46 4.70 -5.19
CA SER A 206 -27.79 5.89 -5.96
C SER A 206 -27.60 5.57 -7.44
N SER A 207 -28.70 5.64 -8.18
CA SER A 207 -28.84 5.37 -9.61
C SER A 207 -27.69 5.94 -10.47
N PRO A 208 -27.34 5.27 -11.59
CA PRO A 208 -26.45 5.83 -12.60
C PRO A 208 -27.21 6.89 -13.40
N SER A 209 -27.42 8.05 -12.80
CA SER A 209 -28.00 9.21 -13.47
C SER A 209 -27.01 10.36 -13.41
N SER A 210 -26.04 10.34 -14.33
CA SER A 210 -25.50 11.48 -15.10
C SER A 210 -24.02 11.28 -15.43
N PHE A 211 -23.68 10.41 -16.38
CA PHE A 211 -22.41 10.56 -17.12
C PHE A 211 -22.46 10.14 -18.60
N SER A 212 -23.58 9.57 -19.07
CA SER A 212 -23.73 9.10 -20.46
C SER A 212 -24.33 10.14 -21.44
N SER A 213 -24.24 11.44 -21.16
CA SER A 213 -24.85 12.46 -22.05
C SER A 213 -23.91 13.55 -22.58
N LEU A 214 -22.58 13.43 -22.41
CA LEU A 214 -21.64 14.44 -22.97
C LEU A 214 -20.78 13.96 -24.14
N TYR A 215 -21.00 12.75 -24.65
CA TYR A 215 -20.38 12.30 -25.89
C TYR A 215 -21.40 11.60 -26.77
N SER A 216 -22.17 12.37 -27.54
CA SER A 216 -22.65 12.02 -28.89
C SER A 216 -23.56 13.12 -29.47
N ASN A 217 -23.11 13.72 -30.58
CA ASN A 217 -23.82 14.55 -31.57
C ASN A 217 -24.35 15.92 -31.07
N GLY A 218 -24.12 17.06 -31.72
CA GLY A 218 -23.99 17.34 -33.15
C GLY A 218 -25.26 18.05 -33.65
N SER A 219 -25.14 19.35 -33.94
CA SER A 219 -26.01 20.25 -34.74
C SER A 219 -27.22 20.97 -34.09
N ALA A 220 -27.22 22.30 -34.29
CA ALA A 220 -28.33 23.29 -34.42
C ALA A 220 -29.42 23.33 -33.31
N GLN A 221 -29.79 24.47 -32.73
CA GLN A 221 -30.19 25.73 -33.36
C GLN A 221 -30.16 26.89 -32.36
N GLN A 222 -30.11 28.10 -32.91
CA GLN A 222 -30.16 29.40 -32.24
C GLN A 222 -31.42 29.55 -31.36
N ASP A 223 -31.30 30.27 -30.24
CA ASP A 223 -32.12 31.46 -30.04
C ASP A 223 -31.51 32.39 -28.98
N SER A 224 -31.34 33.63 -29.43
CA SER A 224 -30.99 34.84 -28.71
C SER A 224 -32.13 35.33 -27.81
N LEU A 225 -31.83 35.93 -26.65
CA LEU A 225 -32.24 37.30 -26.28
C LEU A 225 -31.79 37.72 -24.86
N SER A 226 -31.03 38.83 -24.84
CA SER A 226 -31.06 39.98 -23.92
C SER A 226 -31.08 39.83 -22.39
N GLY A 227 -30.11 40.48 -21.72
CA GLY A 227 -30.27 41.01 -20.36
C GLY A 227 -28.96 41.27 -19.61
N SER A 228 -28.46 42.51 -19.63
CA SER A 228 -27.30 43.01 -18.87
C SER A 228 -27.54 43.04 -17.33
N PRO A 229 -26.50 43.22 -16.49
CA PRO A 229 -26.36 42.57 -15.18
C PRO A 229 -26.80 43.44 -13.99
N PRO A 230 -26.66 42.92 -12.75
CA PRO A 230 -26.20 43.77 -11.67
C PRO A 230 -24.96 43.21 -10.94
N SER A 231 -24.26 44.18 -10.36
CA SER A 231 -22.97 44.13 -9.72
C SER A 231 -23.00 43.74 -8.24
N THR A 232 -21.86 43.18 -7.82
CA THR A 232 -21.13 43.35 -6.54
C THR A 232 -21.48 42.55 -5.27
N VAL A 233 -20.37 42.12 -4.65
CA VAL A 233 -20.09 41.67 -3.26
C VAL A 233 -20.39 40.19 -2.98
N GLY A 234 -19.46 39.32 -2.58
CA GLY A 234 -18.05 39.44 -2.23
C GLY A 234 -17.55 38.15 -1.55
N LYS A 235 -16.22 38.06 -1.36
CA LYS A 235 -15.45 37.15 -0.48
C LYS A 235 -14.96 35.81 -1.06
N SER A 236 -13.64 35.83 -1.34
CA SER A 236 -12.59 34.91 -0.86
C SER A 236 -12.79 33.39 -0.99
N GLY A 237 -11.93 32.79 -1.81
CA GLY A 237 -11.62 31.36 -1.78
C GLY A 237 -10.80 30.99 -3.02
N ALA A 238 -9.47 31.09 -2.92
CA ALA A 238 -8.57 30.68 -3.99
C ALA A 238 -8.60 29.14 -4.11
N ASN A 239 -9.56 28.63 -4.89
CA ASN A 239 -9.52 27.31 -5.50
C ASN A 239 -8.57 27.37 -6.69
N THR A 240 -7.48 26.61 -6.66
CA THR A 240 -6.75 26.23 -7.87
C THR A 240 -7.35 24.93 -8.41
N PRO A 241 -7.90 24.91 -9.65
CA PRO A 241 -8.44 23.69 -10.25
C PRO A 241 -7.34 22.82 -10.86
N MET A 242 -7.63 21.51 -10.95
CA MET A 242 -6.90 20.48 -11.67
C MET A 242 -6.50 20.90 -13.11
N PRO A 243 -5.40 20.35 -13.67
CA PRO A 243 -5.21 20.34 -15.11
C PRO A 243 -5.98 19.16 -15.74
N LEU A 244 -6.83 19.53 -16.70
CA LEU A 244 -7.56 18.68 -17.63
C LEU A 244 -6.64 17.70 -18.38
N ALA A 245 -7.19 16.50 -18.63
CA ALA A 245 -6.63 15.51 -19.52
C ALA A 245 -6.42 16.08 -20.94
N LEU A 246 -5.17 16.04 -21.42
CA LEU A 246 -4.85 16.18 -22.83
C LEU A 246 -4.70 14.80 -23.44
N SER A 247 -5.67 14.42 -24.26
CA SER A 247 -5.52 13.39 -25.27
C SER A 247 -4.42 13.79 -26.27
N GLY A 248 -3.43 12.92 -26.48
CA GLY A 248 -2.64 12.88 -27.71
C GLY A 248 -1.17 13.30 -27.59
N ARG A 249 -0.31 12.34 -27.25
CA ARG A 249 0.91 12.06 -28.04
C ARG A 249 1.50 10.71 -27.65
N LYS A 250 1.62 9.83 -28.65
CA LYS A 250 2.53 8.69 -28.63
C LYS A 250 3.94 9.23 -28.46
N GLU A 251 4.59 8.97 -27.33
CA GLU A 251 6.06 8.89 -27.29
C GLU A 251 6.49 7.66 -26.50
N SER A 252 7.33 6.90 -27.18
CA SER A 252 7.87 5.58 -26.89
C SER A 252 8.81 5.57 -25.68
N TRP A 253 8.53 4.70 -24.71
CA TRP A 253 9.53 4.18 -23.78
C TRP A 253 9.50 2.65 -23.83
N THR A 254 9.93 2.09 -24.96
CA THR A 254 10.42 0.72 -25.01
C THR A 254 11.91 0.74 -24.72
N ASN A 255 12.32 0.29 -23.52
CA ASN A 255 13.50 -0.56 -23.33
C ASN A 255 13.76 -0.79 -21.83
N LEU A 256 13.41 -1.99 -21.36
CA LEU A 256 14.31 -2.95 -20.72
C LEU A 256 13.47 -3.98 -19.97
N ALA A 257 13.06 -5.05 -20.66
CA ALA A 257 13.28 -6.42 -20.18
C ALA A 257 12.67 -7.46 -21.13
N HIS A 258 13.40 -8.57 -21.24
CA HIS A 258 13.03 -9.89 -21.75
C HIS A 258 13.20 -10.16 -23.25
N GLY A 259 14.36 -10.77 -23.56
CA GLY A 259 14.55 -11.59 -24.75
C GLY A 259 13.66 -12.86 -24.72
N PRO A 260 13.44 -13.51 -25.87
CA PRO A 260 12.43 -14.54 -26.02
C PRO A 260 12.94 -15.92 -25.61
N LEU A 261 12.10 -16.70 -24.93
CA LEU A 261 12.27 -18.15 -24.83
C LEU A 261 11.46 -18.82 -25.93
N SER A 262 12.16 -19.47 -26.86
CA SER A 262 11.61 -20.40 -27.84
C SER A 262 11.36 -21.78 -27.18
N PRO A 263 10.40 -22.59 -27.69
CA PRO A 263 9.97 -23.82 -27.04
C PRO A 263 10.68 -25.05 -27.61
N ILE A 264 11.14 -25.97 -26.75
CA ILE A 264 11.45 -27.34 -27.16
C ILE A 264 10.94 -28.33 -26.10
N LEU A 265 10.00 -29.17 -26.53
CA LEU A 265 9.60 -30.43 -25.89
C LEU A 265 10.67 -31.51 -26.13
N ALA A 266 10.84 -32.36 -25.10
CA ALA A 266 11.35 -33.73 -25.09
C ALA A 266 12.65 -33.93 -24.29
N SER A 267 12.53 -34.51 -23.10
CA SER A 267 12.94 -35.90 -22.84
C SER A 267 12.73 -36.25 -21.36
N ILE A 268 12.05 -37.37 -21.13
CA ILE A 268 11.74 -37.95 -19.83
C ILE A 268 12.84 -38.95 -19.50
N SER A 269 13.59 -38.76 -18.41
CA SER A 269 14.09 -39.87 -17.60
C SER A 269 14.63 -39.40 -16.24
N GLY A 270 13.93 -39.82 -15.18
CA GLY A 270 14.47 -40.25 -13.89
C GLY A 270 15.44 -39.35 -13.11
N ALA A 271 14.95 -38.72 -12.05
CA ALA A 271 15.66 -38.68 -10.76
C ALA A 271 14.69 -38.32 -9.61
N THR A 272 14.67 -39.20 -8.63
CA THR A 272 13.93 -39.20 -7.36
C THR A 272 14.52 -38.24 -6.32
N SER A 273 13.70 -37.43 -5.63
CA SER A 273 13.81 -37.06 -4.18
C SER A 273 12.84 -35.94 -3.76
N PRO A 274 12.55 -35.75 -2.46
CA PRO A 274 11.17 -35.77 -1.96
C PRO A 274 10.49 -34.41 -1.83
N ARG A 275 9.17 -34.49 -1.91
CA ARG A 275 8.15 -33.45 -1.78
C ARG A 275 8.02 -33.05 -0.31
N LEU A 276 8.51 -31.86 0.06
CA LEU A 276 8.07 -31.17 1.29
C LEU A 276 6.77 -30.44 0.99
N ALA A 277 5.68 -30.89 1.60
CA ALA A 277 4.36 -30.29 1.46
C ALA A 277 4.23 -29.01 2.32
N PRO A 278 3.62 -27.92 1.82
CA PRO A 278 3.22 -26.79 2.66
C PRO A 278 1.78 -27.02 3.14
N SER A 279 1.58 -27.39 4.41
CA SER A 279 0.20 -27.37 4.97
C SER A 279 0.09 -27.16 6.49
N ASN A 280 1.20 -26.98 7.23
CA ASN A 280 1.13 -26.90 8.69
C ASN A 280 1.33 -25.49 9.27
N ALA A 281 1.94 -24.55 8.54
CA ALA A 281 2.20 -23.20 9.07
C ALA A 281 0.90 -22.40 9.33
N TRP A 282 -0.10 -22.55 8.45
CA TRP A 282 -1.38 -21.84 8.54
C TRP A 282 -2.32 -22.35 9.64
N SER A 283 -2.22 -23.65 9.95
CA SER A 283 -2.97 -24.29 11.04
C SER A 283 -2.38 -23.95 12.40
N GLU A 284 -1.04 -23.85 12.49
CA GLU A 284 -0.33 -23.39 13.68
C GLU A 284 -0.63 -21.90 13.95
N PHE A 285 -0.70 -21.06 12.90
CA PHE A 285 -1.13 -19.66 12.98
C PHE A 285 -2.50 -19.49 13.65
N LYS A 286 -3.50 -20.31 13.27
CA LYS A 286 -4.83 -20.30 13.91
C LYS A 286 -4.81 -20.69 15.40
N ARG A 287 -3.87 -21.54 15.83
CA ARG A 287 -3.79 -22.02 17.22
C ARG A 287 -3.18 -20.99 18.17
N VAL A 288 -2.28 -20.14 17.68
CA VAL A 288 -1.59 -19.14 18.50
C VAL A 288 -2.51 -17.96 18.82
N ILE A 289 -3.39 -17.54 17.90
CA ILE A 289 -4.29 -16.40 18.08
C ILE A 289 -5.49 -16.71 19.00
N VAL A 290 -5.98 -17.96 19.04
CA VAL A 290 -7.18 -18.33 19.85
C VAL A 290 -6.85 -18.51 21.35
N LYS A 291 -5.60 -18.34 21.78
CA LYS A 291 -5.16 -18.56 23.17
C LYS A 291 -4.72 -17.31 23.94
N GLN A 292 -4.91 -16.11 23.41
CA GLN A 292 -4.75 -14.85 24.17
C GLN A 292 -6.09 -14.13 24.29
#